data_AF-A0A9D1PQD0-F1
#
_entry.id   AF-A0A9D1PQD0-F1
#
_cell.length_a   1.000
_cell.length_b   1.000
_cell.length_c   1.000
_cell.angle_alpha   90.00
_cell.angle_beta   90.00
_cell.angle_gamma   90.00
#
_symmetry.space_group_name_H-M   'P 1'
#
loop_
_entity.id
_entity.type
_entity.pdbx_description
1 polymer ?
#
loop_
_entity_poly.entity_id
_entity_poly.type
_entity_poly.pdbx_seq_one_letter_code
_entity_poly.pdbx_strand_id
1 'polypeptide(L)'
;MPHLGAKPGARKRARDIAGIYAAVLTAAAAVYILIKAGLFRFVCPFNAVTGLRCPGCGNTRAVLAVLSGDFYGACLNNLMFYPEAALLIFFIVYLPYIYITGRPFSRIAKVILTAGAVTAAAWWIVRNILNI
;
A
#
# COMPACT_ATOMS: atom_id res chain seq x y z
N MET A 1 -22.79 -14.56 -27.29
CA MET A 1 -21.77 -13.57 -26.88
C MET A 1 -22.37 -12.73 -25.76
N PRO A 2 -21.98 -12.89 -24.47
CA PRO A 2 -22.63 -12.19 -23.39
C PRO A 2 -22.26 -10.70 -23.41
N HIS A 3 -23.30 -9.88 -23.39
CA HIS A 3 -23.31 -8.44 -23.53
C HIS A 3 -22.40 -7.74 -22.49
N LEU A 4 -21.31 -7.13 -22.96
CA LEU A 4 -20.40 -6.27 -22.18
C LEU A 4 -21.02 -4.89 -21.89
N GLY A 5 -22.28 -4.86 -21.44
CA GLY A 5 -22.93 -3.63 -20.98
C GLY A 5 -22.45 -3.29 -19.57
N ALA A 6 -21.84 -2.11 -19.38
CA ALA A 6 -21.50 -1.62 -18.05
C ALA A 6 -22.76 -1.63 -17.16
N LYS A 7 -22.65 -2.20 -15.95
CA LYS A 7 -23.80 -2.30 -15.02
C LYS A 7 -24.38 -0.89 -14.72
N PRO A 8 -25.70 -0.76 -14.52
CA PRO A 8 -26.31 0.48 -14.06
C PRO A 8 -25.57 1.00 -12.80
N GLY A 9 -25.19 2.27 -12.82
CA GLY A 9 -24.46 2.90 -11.71
C GLY A 9 -22.92 2.80 -11.77
N ALA A 10 -22.33 2.19 -12.80
CA ALA A 10 -20.87 2.14 -12.97
C ALA A 10 -20.22 3.55 -12.97
N ARG A 11 -20.85 4.54 -13.62
CA ARG A 11 -20.39 5.94 -13.61
C ARG A 11 -20.38 6.57 -12.22
N LYS A 12 -21.42 6.31 -11.42
CA LYS A 12 -21.51 6.80 -10.03
C LYS A 12 -20.39 6.17 -9.19
N ARG A 13 -20.22 4.86 -9.27
CA ARG A 13 -19.14 4.14 -8.55
C ARG A 13 -17.75 4.65 -8.92
N ALA A 14 -17.50 4.87 -10.21
CA ALA A 14 -16.23 5.43 -10.68
C ALA A 14 -15.98 6.83 -10.11
N ARG A 15 -17.00 7.70 -10.09
CA ARG A 15 -16.92 9.04 -9.48
C ARG A 15 -16.64 8.96 -7.98
N ASP A 16 -17.33 8.07 -7.27
CA ASP A 16 -17.14 7.89 -5.82
C ASP A 16 -15.70 7.42 -5.51
N ILE A 17 -15.17 6.45 -6.27
CA ILE A 17 -13.77 6.00 -6.16
C ILE A 17 -12.79 7.14 -6.47
N ALA A 18 -13.03 7.91 -7.55
CA ALA A 18 -12.16 9.03 -7.91
C ALA A 18 -12.12 10.08 -6.79
N GLY A 19 -13.27 10.35 -6.15
CA GLY A 19 -13.34 11.22 -4.97
C GLY A 19 -12.53 10.69 -3.79
N ILE A 20 -12.59 9.39 -3.52
CA ILE A 20 -11.78 8.74 -2.47
C ILE A 20 -10.29 8.89 -2.77
N TYR A 21 -9.86 8.65 -4.02
CA TYR A 21 -8.46 8.79 -4.41
C TYR A 21 -7.97 10.22 -4.32
N ALA A 22 -8.77 11.19 -4.76
CA ALA A 22 -8.44 12.60 -4.57
C ALA A 22 -8.26 12.93 -3.08
N ALA A 23 -9.21 12.54 -2.22
CA ALA A 23 -9.14 12.79 -0.78
C ALA A 23 -7.90 12.16 -0.13
N VAL A 24 -7.60 10.89 -0.45
CA VAL A 24 -6.42 10.18 0.09
C VAL A 24 -5.12 10.84 -0.38
N LEU A 25 -5.02 11.21 -1.66
CA LEU A 25 -3.83 11.88 -2.18
C LEU A 25 -3.63 13.26 -1.56
N THR A 26 -4.70 14.04 -1.38
CA THR A 26 -4.66 15.34 -0.70
C THR A 26 -4.19 15.19 0.74
N ALA A 27 -4.75 14.22 1.49
CA ALA A 27 -4.33 13.94 2.86
C ALA A 27 -2.86 13.49 2.94
N ALA A 28 -2.43 12.59 2.04
CA ALA A 28 -1.05 12.13 1.98
C ALA A 28 -0.07 13.27 1.68
N ALA A 29 -0.42 14.17 0.74
CA ALA A 29 0.38 15.36 0.43
C ALA A 29 0.48 16.31 1.63
N ALA A 30 -0.64 16.58 2.32
CA ALA A 30 -0.65 17.40 3.52
C ALA A 30 0.26 16.81 4.62
N VAL A 31 0.14 15.50 4.89
CA VAL A 31 1.00 14.80 5.86
C VAL A 31 2.47 14.89 5.45
N TYR A 32 2.80 14.70 4.17
CA TYR A 32 4.17 14.83 3.67
C TYR A 32 4.74 16.23 3.91
N ILE A 33 3.95 17.28 3.63
CA ILE A 33 4.34 18.67 3.88
C ILE A 33 4.59 18.90 5.37
N LEU A 34 3.71 18.41 6.25
CA LEU A 34 3.88 18.55 7.70
C LEU A 34 5.15 17.83 8.21
N ILE A 35 5.48 16.66 7.65
CA ILE A 35 6.72 15.95 7.96
C ILE A 35 7.94 16.77 7.51
N LYS A 36 7.93 17.28 6.28
CA LYS A 36 9.04 18.09 5.74
C LYS A 36 9.22 19.41 6.48
N ALA A 37 8.14 20.01 6.96
CA ALA A 37 8.15 21.20 7.80
C ALA A 37 8.61 20.91 9.24
N GLY A 38 8.84 19.65 9.62
CA GLY A 38 9.23 19.25 10.96
C GLY A 38 8.09 19.33 12.00
N LEU A 39 6.86 19.60 11.56
CA LEU A 39 5.67 19.76 12.40
C LEU A 39 5.03 18.43 12.78
N PHE A 40 5.39 17.34 12.10
CA PHE A 40 4.89 16.00 12.38
C PHE A 40 6.00 14.96 12.26
N ARG A 41 6.12 14.08 13.26
CA ARG A 41 7.02 12.93 13.23
C ARG A 41 6.22 11.67 13.50
N PHE A 42 6.32 10.70 12.59
CA PHE A 42 5.63 9.43 12.73
C PHE A 42 6.44 8.48 13.61
N VAL A 43 5.88 8.09 14.76
CA VAL A 43 6.41 7.02 15.61
C VAL A 43 5.51 5.80 15.47
N CYS A 44 6.09 4.62 15.25
CA CYS A 44 5.32 3.38 15.07
C CYS A 44 4.76 2.91 16.43
N PRO A 45 3.43 2.95 16.66
CA PRO A 45 2.85 2.56 17.95
C PRO A 45 3.07 1.08 18.25
N PHE A 46 3.05 0.22 17.23
CA PHE A 46 3.30 -1.21 17.38
C PHE A 46 4.68 -1.49 17.97
N ASN A 47 5.71 -0.81 17.44
CA ASN A 47 7.07 -0.95 17.94
C ASN A 47 7.22 -0.33 19.33
N ALA A 48 6.59 0.81 19.59
CA ALA A 48 6.60 1.44 20.91
C ALA A 48 5.99 0.54 22.00
N VAL A 49 4.98 -0.25 21.67
CA VAL A 49 4.29 -1.13 22.63
C VAL A 49 4.95 -2.51 22.75
N THR A 50 5.34 -3.11 21.63
CA THR A 50 5.80 -4.52 21.61
C THR A 50 7.31 -4.69 21.55
N GLY A 51 8.06 -3.63 21.22
CA GLY A 51 9.48 -3.72 20.86
C GLY A 51 9.75 -4.37 19.50
N LEU A 52 8.76 -5.04 18.89
CA LEU A 52 8.90 -5.71 17.60
C LEU A 52 8.71 -4.74 16.42
N ARG A 53 9.36 -5.04 15.30
CA ARG A 53 9.15 -4.34 14.03
C ARG A 53 7.92 -4.96 13.37
N CYS A 54 6.85 -4.20 13.08
CA CYS A 54 5.69 -4.70 12.34
C CYS A 54 6.06 -5.10 10.88
N PRO A 55 5.21 -5.85 10.14
CA PRO A 55 5.54 -6.25 8.76
C PRO A 55 5.89 -5.06 7.85
N GLY A 56 5.20 -3.94 8.02
CA GLY A 56 5.48 -2.69 7.30
C GLY A 56 6.46 -1.74 7.98
N CYS A 57 7.21 -2.17 9.01
CA CYS A 57 8.11 -1.28 9.72
C CYS A 57 9.20 -0.78 8.77
N GLY A 58 9.43 0.54 8.75
CA GLY A 58 10.33 1.16 7.78
C GLY A 58 9.66 1.67 6.52
N ASN A 59 8.43 1.28 6.18
CA ASN A 59 7.76 1.73 4.95
C ASN A 59 7.55 3.25 4.92
N THR A 60 7.18 3.88 6.03
CA THR A 60 7.06 5.35 6.08
C THR A 60 8.38 6.04 5.73
N ARG A 61 9.51 5.51 6.25
CA ARG A 61 10.84 6.04 5.95
C ARG A 61 11.26 5.74 4.52
N ALA A 62 10.94 4.54 4.02
CA ALA A 62 11.19 4.15 2.65
C ALA A 62 10.42 5.03 1.65
N VAL A 63 9.14 5.34 1.92
CA VAL A 63 8.35 6.30 1.14
C VAL A 63 8.99 7.68 1.17
N LEU A 64 9.39 8.19 2.33
CA LEU A 64 10.06 9.49 2.44
C LEU A 64 11.41 9.52 1.69
N ALA A 65 12.16 8.41 1.70
CA ALA A 65 13.40 8.26 0.95
C ALA A 65 13.12 8.33 -0.56
N VAL A 66 12.16 7.56 -1.08
CA VAL A 66 11.73 7.62 -2.48
C VAL A 66 11.25 9.03 -2.86
N LEU A 67 10.43 9.67 -2.04
CA LEU A 67 9.94 11.03 -2.28
C LEU A 67 11.06 12.08 -2.25
N SER A 68 12.19 11.78 -1.62
CA SER A 68 13.40 12.62 -1.61
C SER A 68 14.40 12.24 -2.71
N GLY A 69 14.09 11.25 -3.56
CA GLY A 69 14.96 10.76 -4.62
C GLY A 69 15.94 9.66 -4.22
N ASP A 70 15.91 9.19 -2.97
CA ASP A 70 16.78 8.14 -2.44
C ASP A 70 16.12 6.75 -2.54
N PHE A 71 16.22 6.15 -3.73
CA PHE A 71 15.67 4.83 -4.00
C PHE A 71 16.42 3.70 -3.29
N TYR A 72 17.72 3.86 -3.06
CA TYR A 72 18.54 2.86 -2.37
C TYR A 72 18.27 2.86 -0.87
N GLY A 73 18.19 4.05 -0.25
CA GLY A 73 17.79 4.20 1.15
C GLY A 73 16.40 3.64 1.44
N ALA A 74 15.50 3.59 0.45
CA ALA A 74 14.23 2.90 0.61
C ALA A 74 14.40 1.39 0.91
N CYS A 75 15.28 0.70 0.17
CA CYS A 75 15.63 -0.70 0.45
C CYS A 75 16.28 -0.88 1.82
N LEU A 76 17.14 0.06 2.22
CA LEU A 76 17.78 0.02 3.54
C LEU A 76 16.76 0.16 4.68
N ASN A 77 15.68 0.91 4.45
CA ASN A 77 14.60 1.05 5.43
C ASN A 77 13.69 -0.18 5.50
N ASN A 78 13.37 -0.77 4.34
CA ASN A 78 12.70 -2.07 4.24
C ASN A 78 13.02 -2.72 2.90
N LEU A 79 13.71 -3.87 2.90
CA LEU A 79 14.08 -4.57 1.68
C LEU A 79 12.85 -5.03 0.87
N MET A 80 11.74 -5.34 1.55
CA MET A 80 10.47 -5.72 0.92
C MET A 80 9.62 -4.52 0.47
N PHE A 81 10.10 -3.28 0.62
CA PHE A 81 9.33 -2.09 0.26
C PHE A 81 8.84 -2.11 -1.19
N TYR A 82 9.71 -2.38 -2.16
CA TYR A 82 9.31 -2.37 -3.58
C TYR A 82 8.34 -3.49 -3.96
N PRO A 83 8.58 -4.77 -3.58
CA PRO A 83 7.58 -5.82 -3.77
C PRO A 83 6.22 -5.51 -3.12
N GLU A 84 6.22 -5.01 -1.89
CA GLU A 84 5.00 -4.61 -1.17
C GLU A 84 4.30 -3.45 -1.87
N ALA A 85 5.04 -2.44 -2.32
CA ALA A 85 4.50 -1.29 -3.05
C ALA A 85 3.88 -1.72 -4.39
N ALA A 86 4.53 -2.61 -5.14
CA ALA A 86 4.01 -3.15 -6.39
C ALA A 86 2.69 -3.92 -6.16
N LEU A 87 2.64 -4.75 -5.12
CA LEU A 87 1.44 -5.48 -4.71
C LEU A 87 0.30 -4.51 -4.33
N LEU A 88 0.61 -3.48 -3.54
CA LEU A 88 -0.34 -2.47 -3.13
C LEU A 88 -0.91 -1.69 -4.33
N ILE A 89 -0.04 -1.23 -5.24
CA ILE A 89 -0.43 -0.52 -6.47
C ILE A 89 -1.34 -1.42 -7.32
N PHE A 90 -0.99 -2.70 -7.48
CA PHE A 90 -1.82 -3.66 -8.19
C PHE A 90 -3.24 -3.71 -7.60
N PHE A 91 -3.40 -3.82 -6.27
CA PHE A 91 -4.72 -3.86 -5.64
C PHE A 91 -5.46 -2.52 -5.62
N ILE A 92 -4.75 -1.39 -5.57
CA ILE A 92 -5.34 -0.05 -5.75
C ILE A 92 -5.98 0.08 -7.14
N VAL A 93 -5.47 -0.57 -8.17
CA VAL A 93 -6.10 -0.55 -9.49
C VAL A 93 -7.15 -1.66 -9.63
N TYR A 94 -6.82 -2.86 -9.14
CA TYR A 94 -7.63 -4.06 -9.34
C TYR A 94 -8.97 -4.03 -8.59
N LEU A 95 -8.99 -3.58 -7.34
CA LEU A 95 -10.21 -3.58 -6.52
C LEU A 95 -11.30 -2.64 -7.07
N PRO A 96 -11.01 -1.37 -7.43
CA PRO A 96 -12.00 -0.54 -8.11
C PRO A 96 -12.42 -1.09 -9.45
N TYR A 97 -11.50 -1.67 -10.23
CA TYR A 97 -11.83 -2.28 -11.50
C TYR A 97 -12.92 -3.34 -11.35
N ILE A 98 -12.76 -4.29 -10.42
CA ILE A 98 -13.78 -5.32 -10.19
C ILE A 98 -15.06 -4.76 -9.56
N TYR A 99 -14.97 -3.73 -8.72
CA TYR A 99 -16.14 -3.08 -8.11
C TYR A 99 -17.00 -2.31 -9.12
N ILE A 100 -16.35 -1.57 -10.03
CA ILE A 100 -17.01 -0.77 -11.07
C ILE A 100 -17.58 -1.69 -12.15
N THR A 101 -16.80 -2.68 -12.61
CA THR A 101 -17.25 -3.64 -13.64
C THR A 101 -18.17 -4.71 -13.09
N GLY A 102 -18.22 -4.89 -11.77
CA GLY A 102 -18.97 -5.94 -11.10
C GLY A 102 -18.46 -7.35 -11.42
N ARG A 103 -17.18 -7.47 -11.79
CA ARG A 103 -16.50 -8.75 -12.04
C ARG A 103 -16.15 -9.45 -10.72
N PRO A 104 -16.12 -10.79 -10.68
CA PRO A 104 -15.69 -11.51 -9.50
C PRO A 104 -14.18 -11.35 -9.27
N PHE A 105 -13.76 -11.53 -8.01
CA PHE A 105 -12.36 -11.56 -7.64
C PHE A 105 -11.68 -12.80 -8.26
N SER A 106 -10.63 -12.58 -9.05
CA SER A 106 -10.00 -13.61 -9.88
C SER A 106 -9.15 -14.56 -9.05
N ARG A 107 -9.03 -15.83 -9.50
CA ARG A 107 -8.16 -16.81 -8.84
C ARG A 107 -6.70 -16.34 -8.80
N ILE A 108 -6.22 -15.73 -9.88
CA ILE A 108 -4.85 -15.19 -9.96
C ILE A 108 -4.65 -14.08 -8.92
N ALA A 109 -5.58 -13.14 -8.78
CA ALA A 109 -5.50 -12.11 -7.75
C ALA A 109 -5.51 -12.71 -6.34
N LYS A 110 -6.22 -13.83 -6.11
CA LYS A 110 -6.20 -14.52 -4.80
C LYS A 110 -4.81 -15.08 -4.53
N VAL A 111 -4.23 -15.79 -5.51
CA VAL A 111 -2.89 -16.36 -5.41
C VAL A 111 -1.85 -15.26 -5.15
N ILE A 112 -1.92 -14.14 -5.89
CA ILE A 112 -1.03 -12.98 -5.71
C ILE A 112 -1.19 -12.41 -4.29
N LEU A 113 -2.43 -12.20 -3.82
CA LEU A 113 -2.70 -11.69 -2.47
C LEU A 113 -2.15 -12.64 -1.40
N THR A 114 -2.44 -13.94 -1.51
CA THR A 114 -2.01 -14.93 -0.52
C THR A 114 -0.49 -15.10 -0.52
N ALA A 115 0.14 -15.17 -1.70
CA ALA A 115 1.59 -15.26 -1.81
C ALA A 115 2.26 -14.00 -1.24
N GLY A 116 1.75 -12.82 -1.59
CA GLY A 116 2.24 -11.56 -1.04
C GLY A 116 2.11 -11.49 0.49
N ALA A 117 0.97 -11.92 1.04
CA ALA A 117 0.76 -11.96 2.48
C ALA A 117 1.71 -12.95 3.18
N VAL A 118 1.91 -14.14 2.61
CA VAL A 118 2.84 -15.15 3.13
C VAL A 118 4.27 -14.62 3.08
N THR A 119 4.70 -14.01 1.99
CA THR A 119 6.05 -13.43 1.85
C THR A 119 6.26 -12.28 2.83
N ALA A 120 5.28 -11.38 3.01
CA ALA A 120 5.35 -10.29 3.98
C ALA A 120 5.42 -10.82 5.42
N ALA A 121 4.66 -11.88 5.74
CA ALA A 121 4.73 -12.54 7.05
C ALA A 121 6.07 -13.24 7.28
N ALA A 122 6.60 -13.94 6.27
CA ALA A 122 7.92 -14.57 6.34
C ALA A 122 9.02 -13.53 6.55
N TRP A 123 9.00 -12.43 5.78
CA TRP A 123 9.93 -11.33 5.95
C TRP A 123 9.83 -10.69 7.33
N TRP A 124 8.62 -10.49 7.84
CA TRP A 124 8.38 -10.00 9.20
C TRP A 124 9.03 -10.90 10.26
N ILE A 125 8.95 -12.22 10.12
CA ILE A 125 9.59 -13.16 11.04
C ILE A 125 11.11 -13.05 10.92
N VAL A 126 11.66 -13.17 9.70
CA VAL A 126 13.10 -13.14 9.43
C VAL A 126 13.74 -11.88 9.99
N ARG A 127 13.15 -10.71 9.72
CA ARG A 127 13.70 -9.42 10.11
C ARG A 127 13.71 -9.21 11.64
N ASN A 128 12.71 -9.73 12.36
CA ASN A 128 12.66 -9.62 13.81
C ASN A 128 13.64 -10.61 14.48
N ILE A 129 13.82 -11.81 13.91
CA ILE A 129 14.78 -12.80 14.43
C ILE A 129 16.23 -12.33 14.19
N LEU A 130 16.51 -11.83 13.00
CA LEU A 130 17.86 -11.36 12.62
C LEU A 130 18.14 -9.93 13.11
N ASN A 131 17.15 -9.26 13.68
CA ASN A 131 17.22 -7.87 14.11
C ASN A 131 17.69 -6.90 13.01
N ILE A 132 17.24 -7.15 11.77
CA ILE A 132 17.52 -6.35 10.57
C ILE A 132 16.26 -5.68 10.05
#